data_AF-A0A158E2C3-F1
#
_entry.id   AF-A0A158E2C3-F1
#
_cell.length_a   1.000
_cell.length_b   1.000
_cell.length_c   1.000
_cell.angle_alpha   90.00
_cell.angle_beta   90.00
_cell.angle_gamma   90.00
#
_symmetry.space_group_name_H-M   'P 1'
#
loop_
_entity.id
_entity.type
_entity.pdbx_description
1 polymer ?
#
loop_
_entity_poly.entity_id
_entity_poly.type
_entity_poly.pdbx_seq_one_letter_code
_entity_poly.pdbx_strand_id
1 'polypeptide(L)'
;MNLIVVSFEDFTKDPAGARADSVPSPGFPDSWIDALVGTGSVFSRDEAAPGAVKTIGLRFPSGEHAEQFCLSVRKVANLLGTRAHIHKVPANQVDLTLSEASRHRASVI
;
A
#
# COMPACT_ATOMS: atom_id res chain seq x y z
N MET A 1 4.07 -16.34 7.58
CA MET A 1 3.37 -15.66 6.47
C MET A 1 3.72 -14.18 6.54
N ASN A 2 4.09 -13.55 5.42
CA ASN A 2 4.55 -12.16 5.40
C ASN A 2 3.44 -11.26 4.88
N LEU A 3 2.63 -10.77 5.82
CA LEU A 3 1.48 -9.93 5.54
C LEU A 3 1.86 -8.47 5.86
N ILE A 4 1.56 -7.57 4.93
CA ILE A 4 1.91 -6.15 5.06
C ILE A 4 0.69 -5.33 4.69
N VAL A 5 0.45 -4.27 5.46
CA VAL A 5 -0.49 -3.21 5.10
C VAL A 5 0.31 -1.95 4.83
N VAL A 6 0.04 -1.30 3.70
CA VAL A 6 0.66 -0.04 3.33
C VAL A 6 -0.42 1.01 3.19
N SER A 7 -0.25 2.13 3.88
CA SER A 7 -1.12 3.31 3.78
C SER A 7 -0.35 4.45 3.12
N PHE A 8 -1.01 5.21 2.26
CA PHE A 8 -0.44 6.30 1.51
C PHE A 8 -1.00 7.64 1.99
N GLU A 9 -0.10 8.58 2.27
CA GLU A 9 -0.45 9.93 2.74
C GLU A 9 -1.00 10.79 1.58
N ASP A 10 -2.10 11.50 1.83
CA ASP A 10 -2.71 12.41 0.86
C ASP A 10 -2.05 13.79 0.96
N PHE A 11 -1.15 14.09 0.02
CA PHE A 11 -0.49 15.39 -0.04
C PHE A 11 -1.25 16.43 -0.87
N THR A 12 -2.43 16.13 -1.42
CA THR A 12 -3.23 17.15 -2.10
C THR A 12 -3.73 18.24 -1.13
N LYS A 13 -3.84 17.90 0.16
CA LYS A 13 -4.22 18.80 1.24
C LYS A 13 -3.04 19.51 1.90
N ASP A 14 -1.83 18.96 1.76
CA ASP A 14 -0.58 19.56 2.23
C ASP A 14 0.54 19.38 1.19
N PRO A 15 0.54 20.23 0.14
CA PRO A 15 1.53 20.15 -0.94
C PRO A 15 2.98 20.30 -0.49
N ALA A 16 3.23 20.95 0.65
CA ALA A 16 4.57 21.12 1.20
C ALA A 16 5.17 19.81 1.72
N GLY A 17 4.33 18.80 1.98
CA GLY A 17 4.75 17.45 2.36
C GLY A 17 5.33 16.62 1.21
N ALA A 18 5.00 16.97 -0.04
CA ALA A 18 5.53 16.33 -1.23
C ALA A 18 7.04 16.63 -1.39
N ARG A 19 7.78 15.65 -1.91
CA ARG A 19 9.25 15.72 -2.05
C ARG A 19 9.66 15.53 -3.50
N ALA A 20 10.95 15.78 -3.79
CA ALA A 20 11.55 15.51 -5.10
C ALA A 20 10.83 16.20 -6.27
N ASP A 21 10.35 17.43 -6.07
CA ASP A 21 9.61 18.24 -7.06
C ASP A 21 8.41 17.50 -7.68
N SER A 22 7.87 16.51 -6.95
CA SER A 22 6.74 15.72 -7.40
C SER A 22 5.43 16.49 -7.30
N VAL A 23 4.50 16.17 -8.19
CA VAL A 23 3.12 16.65 -8.11
C VAL A 23 2.44 15.95 -6.93
N PRO A 24 1.88 16.69 -5.94
CA PRO A 24 1.19 16.09 -4.81
C PRO A 24 0.05 15.15 -5.26
N SER A 25 -0.03 13.99 -4.61
CA SER A 25 -0.98 12.93 -4.98
C SER A 25 -1.86 12.54 -3.79
N PRO A 26 -3.13 12.18 -4.02
CA PRO A 26 -4.04 11.74 -2.95
C PRO A 26 -3.74 10.33 -2.45
N GLY A 27 -2.86 9.60 -3.14
CA GLY A 27 -2.44 8.25 -2.81
C GLY A 27 -1.38 7.74 -3.78
N PHE A 28 -1.23 6.42 -3.85
CA PHE A 28 -0.24 5.79 -4.74
C PHE A 28 -0.90 5.26 -6.01
N PRO A 29 -0.37 5.55 -7.21
CA PRO A 29 -0.99 5.07 -8.45
C PRO A 29 -1.10 3.55 -8.50
N ASP A 30 -2.28 3.04 -8.85
CA ASP A 30 -2.58 1.61 -8.88
C ASP A 30 -1.69 0.81 -9.84
N SER A 31 -1.42 1.36 -11.02
CA SER A 31 -0.55 0.79 -12.06
C SER A 31 0.86 0.47 -11.55
N TRP A 32 1.36 1.28 -10.60
CA TRP A 32 2.67 1.05 -10.00
C TRP A 32 2.66 -0.07 -8.96
N ILE A 33 1.53 -0.32 -8.29
CA ILE A 33 1.42 -1.44 -7.35
C ILE A 33 1.64 -2.76 -8.09
N ASP A 34 0.95 -2.93 -9.21
CA ASP A 34 0.99 -4.17 -9.97
C ASP A 34 2.39 -4.41 -10.58
N ALA A 35 3.11 -3.33 -10.92
CA ALA A 35 4.51 -3.40 -11.33
C ALA A 35 5.48 -3.77 -10.19
N LEU A 36 5.20 -3.33 -8.96
CA LEU A 36 6.10 -3.50 -7.81
C LEU A 36 5.84 -4.78 -7.01
N VAL A 37 4.62 -5.32 -7.04
CA VAL A 37 4.21 -6.44 -6.18
C VAL A 37 4.98 -7.73 -6.48
N GLY A 38 5.44 -7.92 -7.71
CA GLY A 38 6.24 -9.07 -8.12
C GLY A 38 5.54 -10.39 -7.79
N THR A 39 6.16 -11.23 -6.96
CA THR A 39 5.62 -12.53 -6.51
C THR A 39 4.60 -12.43 -5.37
N GLY A 40 4.27 -11.22 -4.92
CA GLY A 40 3.25 -10.97 -3.92
C GLY A 40 1.83 -11.08 -4.48
N SER A 41 0.86 -11.00 -3.59
CA SER A 41 -0.57 -10.95 -3.95
C SER A 41 -1.28 -9.89 -3.12
N VAL A 42 -2.23 -9.20 -3.75
CA VAL A 42 -3.10 -8.21 -3.09
C VAL A 42 -4.30 -8.93 -2.48
N PHE A 43 -4.56 -8.72 -1.19
CA PHE A 43 -5.76 -9.25 -0.52
C PHE A 43 -6.77 -8.17 -0.14
N SER A 44 -6.35 -6.91 -0.10
CA SER A 44 -7.22 -5.76 0.18
C SER A 44 -6.70 -4.54 -0.58
N ARG A 45 -7.61 -3.70 -1.08
CA ARG A 45 -7.31 -2.43 -1.76
C ARG A 45 -8.41 -1.44 -1.43
N ASP A 46 -8.00 -0.26 -0.96
CA ASP A 46 -8.86 0.89 -0.68
C ASP A 46 -8.34 2.09 -1.50
N GLU A 47 -9.24 2.78 -2.19
CA GLU A 47 -8.91 3.86 -3.12
C GLU A 47 -9.18 5.23 -2.49
N ALA A 48 -8.25 6.17 -2.67
CA ALA A 48 -8.45 7.58 -2.31
C ALA A 48 -9.25 8.32 -3.39
N ALA A 49 -9.02 7.95 -4.65
CA ALA A 49 -9.64 8.47 -5.87
C ALA A 49 -9.45 7.42 -6.98
N PRO A 50 -10.18 7.51 -8.11
CA PRO A 50 -10.00 6.58 -9.22
C PRO A 50 -8.52 6.50 -9.66
N GLY A 51 -7.94 5.29 -9.61
CA GLY A 51 -6.54 5.03 -9.96
C GLY A 51 -5.51 5.40 -8.89
N ALA A 52 -5.92 5.89 -7.72
CA ALA A 52 -5.04 6.24 -6.61
C ALA A 52 -5.39 5.43 -5.35
N VAL A 53 -4.47 4.58 -4.94
CA VAL A 53 -4.60 3.70 -3.78
C VAL A 53 -4.29 4.46 -2.49
N LYS A 54 -5.23 4.39 -1.54
CA LYS A 54 -5.07 4.92 -0.18
C LYS A 54 -4.43 3.89 0.75
N THR A 55 -4.96 2.67 0.72
CA THR A 55 -4.46 1.58 1.58
C THR A 55 -4.42 0.28 0.78
N ILE A 56 -3.39 -0.53 0.98
CA ILE A 56 -3.27 -1.82 0.33
C ILE A 56 -2.75 -2.90 1.29
N GLY A 57 -3.42 -4.04 1.26
CA GLY A 57 -3.03 -5.26 1.95
C GLY A 57 -2.35 -6.22 0.99
N LEU A 58 -1.13 -6.63 1.33
CA LEU A 58 -0.27 -7.49 0.51
C LEU A 58 0.21 -8.71 1.28
N ARG A 59 0.31 -9.83 0.56
CA ARG A 59 0.86 -11.09 1.04
C ARG A 59 2.06 -11.48 0.19
N PHE A 60 3.17 -11.81 0.84
CA PHE A 60 4.40 -12.28 0.18
C PHE A 60 4.79 -13.69 0.60
N PRO A 61 5.48 -14.45 -0.29
CA PRO A 61 5.94 -15.80 -0.02
C PRO A 61 7.08 -15.85 1.02
N SER A 62 8.01 -14.88 1.01
CA SER A 62 9.10 -14.77 2.00
C SER A 62 9.22 -13.35 2.57
N GLY A 63 9.99 -13.24 3.67
CA GLY A 63 10.28 -11.95 4.29
C GLY A 63 11.15 -11.06 3.40
N GLU A 64 12.04 -11.65 2.59
CA GLU A 64 12.90 -10.89 1.67
C GLU A 64 12.08 -10.23 0.56
N HIS A 65 11.12 -10.96 -0.03
CA HIS A 65 10.22 -10.39 -1.04
C HIS A 65 9.41 -9.22 -0.45
N ALA A 66 8.90 -9.40 0.78
CA ALA A 66 8.21 -8.34 1.51
C ALA A 66 9.10 -7.10 1.73
N GLU A 67 10.37 -7.30 2.09
CA GLU A 67 11.31 -6.20 2.35
C GLU A 67 11.73 -5.47 1.08
N GLN A 68 11.97 -6.20 -0.01
CA GLN A 68 12.25 -5.61 -1.32
C GLN A 68 11.07 -4.74 -1.80
N PHE A 69 9.85 -5.22 -1.64
CA PHE A 69 8.65 -4.42 -1.91
C PHE A 69 8.61 -3.17 -1.02
N CYS A 70 8.82 -3.31 0.29
CA CYS A 70 8.79 -2.19 1.24
C CYS A 70 9.80 -1.07 0.90
N LEU A 71 11.01 -1.46 0.49
CA LEU A 71 12.05 -0.50 0.09
C LEU A 71 11.68 0.20 -1.21
N SER A 72 11.18 -0.55 -2.19
CA SER A 72 10.81 -0.02 -3.50
C SER A 72 9.62 0.91 -3.41
N VAL A 73 8.54 0.50 -2.74
CA VAL A 73 7.32 1.30 -2.61
C VAL A 73 7.57 2.61 -1.86
N ARG A 74 8.44 2.63 -0.84
CA ARG A 74 8.81 3.88 -0.15
C ARG A 74 9.53 4.86 -1.07
N LYS A 75 10.46 4.37 -1.89
CA LYS A 75 11.19 5.22 -2.84
C LYS A 75 10.26 5.77 -3.91
N VAL A 76 9.45 4.91 -4.51
CA VAL A 76 8.51 5.30 -5.57
C VAL A 76 7.43 6.24 -5.02
N ALA A 77 6.90 6.00 -3.81
CA ALA A 77 5.90 6.88 -3.19
C ALA A 77 6.41 8.32 -3.07
N ASN A 78 7.64 8.51 -2.59
CA ASN A 78 8.24 9.83 -2.48
C ASN A 78 8.43 10.52 -3.84
N LEU A 79 8.68 9.76 -4.91
CA LEU A 79 8.79 10.29 -6.29
C LEU A 79 7.43 10.62 -6.90
N LEU A 80 6.36 9.97 -6.42
CA LEU A 80 4.98 10.13 -6.91
C LEU A 80 4.14 11.01 -6.00
N GLY A 81 4.76 11.89 -5.21
CA GLY A 81 4.04 12.91 -4.45
C GLY A 81 3.14 12.37 -3.35
N THR A 82 3.49 11.23 -2.76
CA THR A 82 2.83 10.65 -1.59
C THR A 82 3.88 10.06 -0.63
N ARG A 83 3.45 9.47 0.48
CA ARG A 83 4.31 8.78 1.44
C ARG A 83 3.73 7.44 1.86
N ALA A 84 4.55 6.40 1.79
CA ALA A 84 4.17 5.06 2.20
C ALA A 84 4.45 4.81 3.69
N HIS A 85 3.41 4.52 4.45
CA HIS A 85 3.46 4.03 5.83
C HIS A 85 3.26 2.52 5.83
N ILE A 86 4.25 1.79 6.31
CA ILE A 86 4.29 0.33 6.20
C ILE A 86 4.09 -0.30 7.57
N HIS A 87 3.09 -1.16 7.66
CA HIS A 87 2.75 -1.94 8.83
C HIS A 87 2.94 -3.43 8.52
N LYS A 88 4.01 -4.04 9.05
CA LYS A 88 4.20 -5.49 9.00
C LYS A 88 3.24 -6.12 10.01
N VAL A 89 2.40 -7.05 9.57
CA VAL A 89 1.40 -7.68 10.44
C VAL A 89 2.08 -8.80 11.24
N PRO A 90 2.00 -8.78 12.58
CA PRO A 90 2.51 -9.85 13.42
C PRO A 90 1.85 -11.20 13.11
N ALA A 91 2.59 -12.30 13.23
CA ALA A 91 2.11 -13.64 12.88
C ALA A 91 0.79 -14.03 13.60
N ASN A 92 0.60 -13.59 14.85
CA ASN A 92 -0.59 -13.84 15.65
C ASN A 92 -1.82 -13.00 15.26
N GLN A 93 -1.67 -12.02 14.35
CA GLN A 93 -2.74 -11.13 13.88
C GLN A 93 -3.12 -11.37 12.41
N VAL A 94 -2.43 -12.30 11.73
CA VAL A 94 -2.62 -12.56 10.30
C VAL A 94 -4.05 -13.00 9.97
N ASP A 95 -4.59 -13.98 10.70
CA ASP A 95 -5.92 -14.51 10.41
C ASP A 95 -7.02 -13.49 10.67
N LEU A 96 -6.86 -12.68 11.73
CA LEU A 96 -7.77 -11.58 12.04
C LEU A 96 -7.76 -10.52 10.92
N THR A 97 -6.57 -10.09 10.50
CA THR A 97 -6.40 -9.08 9.44
C THR A 97 -7.02 -9.52 8.12
N LEU A 98 -6.80 -10.79 7.73
CA LEU A 98 -7.39 -11.37 6.52
C LEU A 98 -8.91 -11.49 6.61
N SER A 99 -9.43 -11.85 7.78
CA SER A 99 -10.88 -11.96 8.03
C SER A 99 -11.56 -10.60 7.95
N GLU A 100 -10.97 -9.57 8.54
CA GLU A 100 -11.48 -8.19 8.49
C GLU A 100 -11.48 -7.65 7.06
N ALA A 101 -10.38 -7.84 6.32
CA ALA A 101 -10.29 -7.44 4.91
C ALA A 101 -11.37 -8.13 4.05
N SER A 102 -11.62 -9.42 4.28
CA SER A 102 -12.64 -10.18 3.55
C SER A 102 -14.05 -9.68 3.84
N ARG A 103 -14.35 -9.34 5.10
CA ARG A 103 -15.64 -8.75 5.50
C ARG A 103 -15.85 -7.37 4.90
N HIS A 104 -14.80 -6.55 4.84
CA HIS A 104 -14.89 -5.22 4.23
C HIS A 104 -15.21 -5.31 2.74
N ARG A 105 -14.58 -6.25 2.02
CA ARG A 105 -14.88 -6.51 0.61
C ARG A 105 -16.32 -6.96 0.36
N ALA A 106 -16.88 -7.77 1.27
CA ALA A 106 -18.26 -8.25 1.16
C ALA A 106 -19.32 -7.18 1.44
N SER A 107 -18.97 -6.13 2.19
CA SER A 107 -19.89 -5.03 2.55
C SER A 107 -20.00 -3.93 1.49
N VAL A 108 -19.15 -3.95 0.47
CA VAL A 108 -19.08 -2.93 -0.61
C VAL A 108 -19.80 -3.42 -1.88
N ILE A 109 -20.55 -4.52 -1.79
CA ILE A 109 -21.38 -5.09 -2.86
C ILE A 109 -22.85 -4.79 -2.59
#